data_AF-A0A8R1HUB7-F1
#
_entry.id   AF-A0A8R1HUB7-F1
#
_cell.length_a   1.000
_cell.length_b   1.000
_cell.length_c   1.000
_cell.angle_alpha   90.00
_cell.angle_beta   90.00
_cell.angle_gamma   90.00
#
_symmetry.space_group_name_H-M   'P 1'
#
loop_
_entity.id
_entity.type
_entity.pdbx_description
1 polymer ?
#
loop_
_entity_poly.entity_id
_entity_poly.type
_entity_poly.pdbx_seq_one_letter_code
_entity_poly.pdbx_strand_id
1 'polypeptide(L)'
;MWIVVRRHCEQECGEEAWRIACCSRVGKVAILVMSIVLLYLIITALTPTESARKIDANEPRQGINLTRANEVLTSLCDAYERGDASGDTCEHLCLNRNWLVTDFYEGHKTVVILKDGGQTVVYKSSHPFMEMFDEPPDHLTSTQFSDRVVDSVNDDLRLGWPKHYSKHLMETVWPALLTTGGVEMTKADRRSLWALLKQPEFILFRVLPLTRVTPKLVGTCGHMYQTESLVAFKMKGYYTNLKAKILVHVMGTLKLLYEFLDEPLQWCDVRFDNLGLSADYPKRFVLMDGDMVYTKSKLNSLLSGRPCETDDDCKIGDCTARCTADMVCSSRSNGNLEVFCDKLVNKLFANQWSKNNKYLVACRDTGRNVTQRLNELRLTWSWNLPDV
;
A
#
# COMPACT_ATOMS: atom_id res chain seq x y z
N MET A 1 0.28 92.33 -27.44
CA MET A 1 1.44 93.10 -26.95
C MET A 1 1.34 93.11 -25.42
N TRP A 2 2.27 92.41 -24.73
CA TRP A 2 2.56 92.38 -23.26
C TRP A 2 1.51 91.68 -22.37
N ILE A 3 1.72 90.47 -21.80
CA ILE A 3 2.68 89.99 -20.75
C ILE A 3 2.44 90.74 -19.41
N VAL A 4 2.05 90.10 -18.28
CA VAL A 4 2.94 89.55 -17.20
C VAL A 4 2.05 88.89 -16.10
N VAL A 5 2.14 87.57 -15.84
CA VAL A 5 2.77 86.81 -14.70
C VAL A 5 1.91 86.53 -13.43
N ARG A 6 1.52 85.24 -13.28
CA ARG A 6 1.78 84.24 -12.19
C ARG A 6 1.49 84.54 -10.69
N ARG A 7 0.65 83.67 -10.07
CA ARG A 7 0.79 82.86 -8.80
C ARG A 7 -0.60 82.65 -8.14
N HIS A 8 -1.13 81.43 -8.02
CA HIS A 8 -1.00 80.43 -6.91
C HIS A 8 -1.68 80.80 -5.57
N CYS A 9 -2.76 80.07 -5.23
CA CYS A 9 -3.13 79.43 -3.94
C CYS A 9 -4.58 78.90 -4.08
N GLU A 10 -4.89 77.59 -4.00
CA GLU A 10 -4.97 76.66 -2.84
C GLU A 10 -6.18 76.88 -1.90
N GLN A 11 -6.75 75.75 -1.41
CA GLN A 11 -7.85 75.56 -0.43
C GLN A 11 -9.29 75.60 -1.00
N GLU A 12 -10.22 74.67 -0.73
CA GLU A 12 -10.32 73.57 0.24
C GLU A 12 -11.48 72.62 -0.19
N CYS A 13 -11.26 71.30 -0.19
CA CYS A 13 -12.29 70.26 -0.26
C CYS A 13 -11.80 69.11 0.65
N GLY A 14 -12.41 68.70 1.75
CA GLY A 14 -13.56 69.22 2.48
C GLY A 14 -13.90 68.27 3.63
N GLU A 15 -14.34 68.82 4.77
CA GLU A 15 -15.14 68.08 5.77
C GLU A 15 -16.53 67.68 5.21
N GLU A 16 -16.91 68.17 4.03
CA GLU A 16 -18.20 67.88 3.39
C GLU A 16 -18.28 66.52 2.69
N ALA A 17 -17.17 65.95 2.21
CA ALA A 17 -17.17 64.66 1.52
C ALA A 17 -17.62 63.50 2.43
N TRP A 18 -17.22 63.56 3.72
CA TRP A 18 -17.63 62.60 4.75
C TRP A 18 -19.12 62.70 5.11
N ARG A 19 -19.70 63.90 5.08
CA ARG A 19 -21.13 64.09 5.34
C ARG A 19 -22.00 63.52 4.21
N ILE A 20 -21.56 63.64 2.95
CA ILE A 20 -22.28 63.09 1.78
C ILE A 20 -22.23 61.55 1.78
N ALA A 21 -21.10 60.97 2.18
CA ALA A 21 -20.95 59.52 2.33
C ALA A 21 -21.81 58.94 3.48
N CYS A 22 -21.93 59.66 4.61
CA CYS A 22 -22.70 59.18 5.76
C CYS A 22 -24.22 59.45 5.69
N CYS A 23 -24.68 60.46 4.93
CA CYS A 23 -26.09 60.87 4.90
C CYS A 23 -26.90 60.38 3.68
N SER A 24 -26.26 59.91 2.59
CA SER A 24 -26.98 59.37 1.43
C SER A 24 -27.15 57.84 1.49
N ARG A 25 -28.27 57.30 0.96
CA ARG A 25 -28.49 55.84 0.88
C ARG A 25 -27.37 55.12 0.13
N VAL A 26 -26.85 55.75 -0.92
CA VAL A 26 -25.77 55.20 -1.76
C VAL A 26 -24.44 55.19 -1.00
N GLY A 27 -24.13 56.25 -0.26
CA GLY A 27 -22.92 56.32 0.58
C GLY A 27 -22.93 55.29 1.72
N LYS A 28 -24.08 55.07 2.38
CA LYS A 28 -24.23 54.02 3.40
C LYS A 28 -24.02 52.62 2.83
N VAL A 29 -24.52 52.33 1.61
CA VAL A 29 -24.29 51.05 0.93
C VAL A 29 -22.81 50.88 0.57
N ALA A 30 -22.16 51.93 0.07
CA ALA A 30 -20.73 51.87 -0.26
C ALA A 30 -19.86 51.61 0.99
N ILE A 31 -20.15 52.26 2.11
CA ILE A 31 -19.45 52.01 3.38
C ILE A 31 -19.69 50.58 3.87
N LEU A 32 -20.90 50.05 3.73
CA LEU A 32 -21.26 48.69 4.14
C LEU A 32 -20.55 47.63 3.27
N VAL A 33 -20.46 47.85 1.96
CA VAL A 33 -19.69 46.98 1.05
C VAL A 33 -18.20 47.05 1.37
N MET A 34 -17.65 48.24 1.57
CA MET A 34 -16.24 48.42 1.92
C MET A 34 -15.89 47.76 3.25
N SER A 35 -16.77 47.84 4.26
CA SER A 35 -16.57 47.17 5.54
C SER A 35 -16.70 45.65 5.43
N ILE A 36 -17.60 45.11 4.60
CA ILE A 36 -17.65 43.66 4.31
C ILE A 36 -16.38 43.19 3.60
N VAL A 37 -15.87 43.96 2.63
CA VAL A 37 -14.63 43.62 1.93
C VAL A 37 -13.44 43.69 2.88
N LEU A 38 -13.36 44.70 3.74
CA LEU A 38 -12.30 44.81 4.75
C LEU A 38 -12.38 43.65 5.75
N LEU A 39 -13.59 43.30 6.19
CA LEU A 39 -13.82 42.17 7.09
C LEU A 39 -13.44 40.85 6.42
N TYR A 40 -13.78 40.67 5.13
CA TYR A 40 -13.37 39.51 4.35
C TYR A 40 -11.85 39.44 4.21
N LEU A 41 -11.18 40.55 3.91
CA LEU A 41 -9.72 40.63 3.82
C LEU A 41 -9.04 40.33 5.16
N ILE A 42 -9.58 40.86 6.26
CA ILE A 42 -9.11 40.59 7.63
C ILE A 42 -9.36 39.13 7.99
N ILE A 43 -10.52 38.55 7.64
CA ILE A 43 -10.81 37.13 7.84
C ILE A 43 -9.82 36.31 7.02
N THR A 44 -9.56 36.60 5.75
CA THR A 44 -8.56 35.87 4.95
C THR A 44 -7.13 36.03 5.45
N ALA A 45 -6.81 37.15 6.13
CA ALA A 45 -5.49 37.39 6.72
C ALA A 45 -5.34 36.74 8.11
N LEU A 46 -6.43 36.61 8.88
CA LEU A 46 -6.47 36.02 10.23
C LEU A 46 -6.81 34.54 10.22
N THR A 47 -7.50 34.04 9.19
CA THR A 47 -7.58 32.61 8.94
C THR A 47 -6.20 32.23 8.43
N PRO A 48 -5.42 31.43 9.18
CA PRO A 48 -4.26 30.80 8.57
C PRO A 48 -4.81 30.10 7.33
N THR A 49 -4.28 30.41 6.16
CA THR A 49 -4.39 29.46 5.07
C THR A 49 -3.90 28.16 5.69
N GLU A 50 -4.74 27.13 5.73
CA GLU A 50 -4.24 25.77 5.71
C GLU A 50 -3.49 25.65 4.38
N SER A 51 -2.31 26.29 4.32
CA SER A 51 -1.21 25.79 3.55
C SER A 51 -1.15 24.35 4.04
N ALA A 52 -1.60 23.46 3.16
CA ALA A 52 -1.45 22.03 3.34
C ALA A 52 -0.05 21.88 3.89
N ARG A 53 0.06 21.49 5.17
CA ARG A 53 1.33 21.25 5.82
C ARG A 53 1.98 20.24 4.89
N LYS A 54 2.89 20.71 4.03
CA LYS A 54 3.78 19.83 3.29
C LYS A 54 4.50 19.17 4.44
N ILE A 55 4.05 17.98 4.79
CA ILE A 55 4.78 17.09 5.68
C ILE A 55 6.14 17.06 5.00
N ASP A 56 7.12 17.71 5.61
CA ASP A 56 8.45 17.70 5.06
C ASP A 56 8.82 16.22 5.00
N ALA A 57 9.08 15.70 3.80
CA ALA A 57 9.20 14.26 3.58
C ALA A 57 10.41 13.68 4.36
N ASN A 58 11.21 14.55 4.97
CA ASN A 58 12.37 14.23 5.77
C ASN A 58 12.12 14.28 7.29
N GLU A 59 10.92 14.66 7.75
CA GLU A 59 10.60 14.67 9.18
C GLU A 59 10.01 13.32 9.64
N PRO A 60 10.50 12.75 10.75
CA PRO A 60 9.87 11.62 11.42
C PRO A 60 8.39 11.87 11.72
N ARG A 61 7.53 10.88 11.44
CA ARG A 61 6.13 10.94 11.85
C ARG A 61 6.06 11.12 13.38
N GLN A 62 5.15 11.96 13.83
CA GLN A 62 4.95 12.20 15.26
C GLN A 62 4.60 10.90 16.00
N GLY A 63 5.26 10.66 17.13
CA GLY A 63 5.00 9.53 18.02
C GLY A 63 5.61 8.19 17.58
N ILE A 64 6.54 8.18 16.62
CA ILE A 64 7.26 6.96 16.27
C ILE A 64 8.34 6.61 17.29
N ASN A 65 8.51 5.32 17.55
CA ASN A 65 9.56 4.81 18.42
C ASN A 65 10.88 4.68 17.63
N LEU A 66 11.58 5.80 17.46
CA LEU A 66 12.86 5.86 16.75
C LEU A 66 13.93 4.96 17.37
N THR A 67 13.96 4.85 18.70
CA THR A 67 14.90 3.99 19.40
C THR A 67 14.69 2.53 18.98
N ARG A 68 13.45 2.07 18.98
CA ARG A 68 13.11 0.71 18.57
C ARG A 68 13.42 0.44 17.09
N ALA A 69 13.17 1.41 16.21
CA ALA A 69 13.53 1.29 14.79
C ALA A 69 15.05 1.13 14.62
N ASN A 70 15.85 1.95 15.33
CA ASN A 70 17.30 1.87 15.27
C ASN A 70 17.84 0.57 15.88
N GLU A 71 17.23 0.03 16.94
CA GLU A 71 17.58 -1.29 17.49
C GLU A 71 17.43 -2.39 16.43
N VAL A 72 16.31 -2.41 15.71
CA VAL A 72 16.03 -3.40 14.65
C VAL A 72 17.08 -3.30 13.54
N LEU A 73 17.36 -2.10 13.04
CA LEU A 73 18.35 -1.88 11.99
C LEU A 73 19.77 -2.21 12.45
N THR A 74 20.13 -1.84 13.67
CA THR A 74 21.44 -2.13 14.27
C THR A 74 21.65 -3.63 14.38
N SER A 75 20.66 -4.37 14.91
CA SER A 75 20.75 -5.82 15.03
C SER A 75 20.93 -6.50 13.67
N LEU A 76 20.20 -6.05 12.64
CA LEU A 76 20.34 -6.56 11.28
C LEU A 76 21.72 -6.29 10.70
N CYS A 77 22.23 -5.06 10.86
CA CYS A 77 23.53 -4.68 10.33
C CYS A 77 24.69 -5.32 11.08
N ASP A 78 24.57 -5.52 12.40
CA ASP A 78 25.52 -6.30 13.18
C ASP A 78 25.59 -7.76 12.69
N ALA A 79 24.45 -8.37 12.34
CA ALA A 79 24.42 -9.71 11.76
C ALA A 79 25.08 -9.73 10.37
N TYR A 80 24.83 -8.74 9.52
CA TYR A 80 25.48 -8.63 8.21
C TYR A 80 27.01 -8.51 8.34
N GLU A 81 27.50 -7.63 9.21
CA GLU A 81 28.95 -7.42 9.41
C GLU A 81 29.67 -8.65 9.98
N ARG A 82 28.98 -9.48 10.77
CA ARG A 82 29.52 -10.76 11.24
C ARG A 82 29.51 -11.86 10.17
N GLY A 83 28.90 -11.63 9.01
CA GLY A 83 28.69 -12.65 7.99
C GLY A 83 27.58 -13.65 8.34
N ASP A 84 26.66 -13.25 9.22
CA ASP A 84 25.51 -14.04 9.69
C ASP A 84 24.24 -13.76 8.87
N ALA A 85 24.23 -12.68 8.09
CA ALA A 85 23.15 -12.27 7.19
C ALA A 85 23.74 -11.75 5.87
N SER A 86 22.97 -11.79 4.79
CA SER A 86 23.35 -11.25 3.49
C SER A 86 22.13 -10.73 2.73
N GLY A 87 22.39 -10.05 1.62
CA GLY A 87 21.37 -9.47 0.78
C GLY A 87 21.94 -8.34 -0.08
N ASP A 88 21.32 -8.11 -1.23
CA ASP A 88 21.75 -7.13 -2.23
C ASP A 88 21.66 -5.67 -1.74
N THR A 89 20.85 -5.39 -0.73
CA THR A 89 20.72 -4.04 -0.16
C THR A 89 21.42 -3.87 1.18
N CYS A 90 22.06 -4.92 1.72
CA CYS A 90 22.74 -4.86 3.02
C CYS A 90 23.90 -3.88 3.02
N GLU A 91 24.76 -3.89 2.00
CA GLU A 91 25.89 -2.95 1.91
C GLU A 91 25.39 -1.50 1.98
N HIS A 92 24.38 -1.19 1.16
CA HIS A 92 23.76 0.13 1.13
C HIS A 92 23.12 0.51 2.47
N LEU A 93 22.41 -0.42 3.12
CA LEU A 93 21.71 -0.17 4.39
C LEU A 93 22.69 0.00 5.56
N CYS A 94 23.77 -0.78 5.59
CA CYS A 94 24.61 -0.97 6.79
C CYS A 94 25.93 -0.21 6.77
N LEU A 95 26.39 0.31 5.63
CA LEU A 95 27.71 0.96 5.53
C LEU A 95 27.90 2.14 6.48
N ASN A 96 26.95 3.09 6.51
CA ASN A 96 27.10 4.33 7.28
C ASN A 96 26.35 4.32 8.61
N ARG A 97 25.37 3.42 8.77
CA ARG A 97 24.47 3.32 9.94
C ARG A 97 23.82 4.65 10.39
N ASN A 98 23.71 5.62 9.49
CA ASN A 98 23.08 6.91 9.73
C ASN A 98 21.71 6.93 9.05
N TRP A 99 20.73 6.29 9.67
CA TRP A 99 19.40 6.10 9.09
C TRP A 99 18.49 7.28 9.40
N LEU A 100 17.98 7.93 8.36
CA LEU A 100 16.88 8.88 8.50
C LEU A 100 15.55 8.11 8.51
N VAL A 101 15.17 7.58 9.67
CA VAL A 101 13.90 6.87 9.87
C VAL A 101 12.76 7.89 9.89
N THR A 102 11.83 7.77 8.93
CA THR A 102 10.65 8.64 8.82
C THR A 102 9.38 8.01 9.37
N ASP A 103 9.28 6.69 9.36
CA ASP A 103 8.19 5.96 10.02
C ASP A 103 8.63 4.58 10.48
N PHE A 104 7.93 4.06 11.50
CA PHE A 104 8.16 2.73 12.06
C PHE A 104 6.84 2.15 12.56
N TYR A 105 6.58 0.89 12.20
CA TYR A 105 5.45 0.10 12.67
C TYR A 105 5.93 -1.27 13.14
N GLU A 106 5.49 -1.68 14.32
CA GLU A 106 5.72 -3.01 14.88
C GLU A 106 4.40 -3.52 15.45
N GLY A 107 3.89 -4.61 14.87
CA GLY A 107 2.61 -5.22 15.25
C GLY A 107 2.58 -6.66 14.76
N HIS A 108 1.70 -6.96 13.81
CA HIS A 108 1.71 -8.26 13.12
C HIS A 108 2.90 -8.41 12.13
N LYS A 109 3.51 -7.28 11.78
CA LYS A 109 4.76 -7.20 11.01
C LYS A 109 5.59 -6.00 11.50
N THR A 110 6.88 -6.01 11.20
CA THR A 110 7.82 -4.92 11.40
C THR A 110 8.03 -4.19 10.07
N VAL A 111 7.78 -2.88 10.04
CA VAL A 111 7.99 -2.02 8.87
C VAL A 111 8.85 -0.83 9.27
N VAL A 112 9.95 -0.64 8.56
CA VAL A 112 10.86 0.50 8.75
C VAL A 112 10.86 1.33 7.46
N ILE A 113 10.53 2.61 7.57
CA ILE A 113 10.52 3.54 6.43
C ILE A 113 11.65 4.55 6.61
N LEU A 114 12.57 4.57 5.63
CA LEU A 114 13.78 5.37 5.63
C LEU A 114 13.76 6.39 4.50
N LYS A 115 14.54 7.46 4.67
CA LYS A 115 14.94 8.36 3.60
C LYS A 115 16.40 8.16 3.25
N ASP A 116 16.64 7.96 1.97
CA ASP A 116 17.97 7.76 1.42
C ASP A 116 18.10 8.47 0.08
N GLY A 117 19.03 9.41 -0.04
CA GLY A 117 19.20 10.24 -1.25
C GLY A 117 17.91 10.95 -1.71
N GLY A 118 16.97 11.24 -0.79
CA GLY A 118 15.64 11.79 -1.08
C GLY A 118 14.57 10.75 -1.48
N GLN A 119 14.97 9.52 -1.77
CA GLN A 119 14.07 8.39 -2.05
C GLN A 119 13.51 7.80 -0.74
N THR A 120 12.29 7.29 -0.81
CA THR A 120 11.68 6.53 0.30
C THR A 120 12.03 5.06 0.15
N VAL A 121 12.62 4.48 1.19
CA VAL A 121 12.98 3.07 1.26
C VAL A 121 12.11 2.40 2.31
N VAL A 122 11.49 1.27 1.98
CA VAL A 122 10.56 0.56 2.87
C VAL A 122 11.06 -0.87 3.07
N TYR A 123 11.53 -1.16 4.28
CA TYR A 123 11.88 -2.52 4.71
C TYR A 123 10.76 -3.13 5.52
N LYS A 124 10.49 -4.42 5.28
CA LYS A 124 9.44 -5.18 5.96
C LYS A 124 9.98 -6.52 6.43
N SER A 125 9.42 -7.02 7.52
CA SER A 125 9.56 -8.41 7.95
C SER A 125 8.41 -8.83 8.87
N SER A 126 8.08 -10.11 8.97
CA SER A 126 7.09 -10.61 9.95
C SER A 126 7.58 -10.49 11.40
N HIS A 127 8.90 -10.52 11.61
CA HIS A 127 9.53 -10.39 12.92
C HIS A 127 10.64 -9.34 12.89
N PRO A 128 10.88 -8.64 14.02
CA PRO A 128 11.89 -7.58 14.08
C PRO A 128 13.33 -8.13 13.95
N PHE A 129 13.59 -9.34 14.43
CA PHE A 129 14.95 -9.89 14.54
C PHE A 129 15.12 -11.21 13.79
N MET A 130 16.33 -11.43 13.25
CA MET A 130 16.67 -12.63 12.47
C MET A 130 16.54 -13.90 13.31
N GLU A 131 16.89 -13.83 14.59
CA GLU A 131 16.90 -14.94 15.55
C GLU A 131 15.50 -15.45 15.89
N MET A 132 14.44 -14.73 15.48
CA MET A 132 13.05 -15.17 15.64
C MET A 132 12.60 -16.12 14.52
N PHE A 133 13.43 -16.32 13.50
CA PHE A 133 13.19 -17.29 12.44
C PHE A 133 13.97 -18.58 12.71
N ASP A 134 13.36 -19.71 12.37
CA ASP A 134 14.05 -21.00 12.43
C ASP A 134 15.27 -21.00 11.50
N GLU A 135 16.34 -21.69 11.90
CA GLU A 135 17.51 -21.89 11.05
C GLU A 135 17.24 -22.92 9.93
N PRO A 136 17.93 -22.83 8.78
CA PRO A 136 17.90 -23.90 7.80
C PRO A 136 18.49 -25.20 8.39
N PRO A 137 18.00 -26.38 7.98
CA PRO A 137 18.58 -27.64 8.43
C PRO A 137 20.09 -27.70 8.15
N ASP A 138 20.84 -28.26 9.10
CA ASP A 138 22.29 -28.35 8.98
C ASP A 138 22.73 -29.30 7.85
N HIS A 139 23.92 -29.04 7.32
CA HIS A 139 24.62 -29.92 6.36
C HIS A 139 23.86 -30.23 5.06
N LEU A 140 22.94 -29.37 4.61
CA LEU A 140 22.30 -29.51 3.31
C LEU A 140 23.27 -29.21 2.17
N THR A 141 23.31 -30.09 1.16
CA THR A 141 23.99 -29.78 -0.10
C THR A 141 23.28 -28.65 -0.85
N SER A 142 23.94 -28.03 -1.83
CA SER A 142 23.34 -27.00 -2.69
C SER A 142 22.04 -27.46 -3.33
N THR A 143 22.01 -28.68 -3.90
CA THR A 143 20.79 -29.25 -4.50
C THR A 143 19.70 -29.52 -3.48
N GLN A 144 20.03 -30.09 -2.33
CA GLN A 144 19.04 -30.36 -1.28
C GLN A 144 18.42 -29.06 -0.76
N PHE A 145 19.21 -28.01 -0.60
CA PHE A 145 18.69 -26.70 -0.20
C PHE A 145 17.76 -26.11 -1.26
N SER A 146 18.14 -26.15 -2.54
CA SER A 146 17.26 -25.69 -3.64
C SER A 146 15.95 -26.48 -3.71
N ASP A 147 15.98 -27.78 -3.45
CA ASP A 147 14.76 -28.61 -3.31
C ASP A 147 13.88 -28.14 -2.15
N ARG A 148 14.46 -27.81 -0.99
CA ARG A 148 13.71 -27.28 0.16
C ARG A 148 13.10 -25.90 -0.12
N VAL A 149 13.76 -25.08 -0.94
CA VAL A 149 13.18 -23.81 -1.40
C VAL A 149 11.95 -24.06 -2.26
N VAL A 150 12.01 -25.01 -3.20
CA VAL A 150 10.86 -25.42 -4.01
C VAL A 150 9.73 -25.94 -3.12
N ASP A 151 10.05 -26.82 -2.17
CA ASP A 151 9.07 -27.36 -1.22
C ASP A 151 8.39 -26.23 -0.43
N SER A 152 9.15 -25.25 0.07
CA SER A 152 8.62 -24.10 0.83
C SER A 152 7.66 -23.23 0.00
N VAL A 153 8.04 -22.90 -1.25
CA VAL A 153 7.18 -22.12 -2.16
C VAL A 153 5.92 -22.90 -2.52
N ASN A 154 6.03 -24.22 -2.74
CA ASN A 154 4.87 -25.07 -3.03
C ASN A 154 3.95 -25.26 -1.82
N ASP A 155 4.48 -25.29 -0.61
CA ASP A 155 3.67 -25.35 0.61
C ASP A 155 2.89 -24.06 0.85
N ASP A 156 3.44 -22.93 0.46
CA ASP A 156 2.78 -21.64 0.61
C ASP A 156 1.80 -21.33 -0.53
N LEU A 157 2.23 -21.47 -1.78
CA LEU A 157 1.42 -21.10 -2.94
C LEU A 157 0.61 -22.25 -3.54
N ARG A 158 0.94 -23.51 -3.25
CA ARG A 158 0.25 -24.70 -3.81
C ARG A 158 0.20 -24.75 -5.36
N LEU A 159 1.15 -24.13 -6.04
CA LEU A 159 1.22 -24.06 -7.51
C LEU A 159 1.97 -25.24 -8.14
N GLY A 160 2.59 -26.11 -7.34
CA GLY A 160 3.09 -27.41 -7.78
C GLY A 160 4.32 -27.36 -8.67
N TRP A 161 5.24 -26.42 -8.43
CA TRP A 161 6.52 -26.34 -9.16
C TRP A 161 7.30 -27.66 -9.05
N PRO A 162 7.65 -28.29 -10.17
CA PRO A 162 8.53 -29.44 -10.17
C PRO A 162 9.95 -29.08 -9.71
N LYS A 163 10.61 -30.01 -9.01
CA LYS A 163 11.97 -29.82 -8.49
C LYS A 163 13.03 -29.53 -9.57
N HIS A 164 12.82 -29.98 -10.81
CA HIS A 164 13.75 -29.68 -11.91
C HIS A 164 13.72 -28.20 -12.33
N TYR A 165 12.72 -27.41 -11.91
CA TYR A 165 12.70 -25.95 -12.06
C TYR A 165 13.37 -25.21 -10.89
N SER A 166 14.00 -25.93 -9.96
CA SER A 166 14.64 -25.33 -8.77
C SER A 166 15.58 -24.19 -9.13
N LYS A 167 16.40 -24.32 -10.18
CA LYS A 167 17.27 -23.24 -10.64
C LYS A 167 16.52 -21.93 -10.92
N HIS A 168 15.45 -21.99 -11.73
CA HIS A 168 14.66 -20.80 -12.08
C HIS A 168 13.97 -20.20 -10.85
N LEU A 169 13.42 -21.06 -9.98
CA LEU A 169 12.80 -20.59 -8.75
C LEU A 169 13.82 -19.95 -7.81
N MET A 170 15.01 -20.53 -7.67
CA MET A 170 16.12 -19.98 -6.89
C MET A 170 16.53 -18.60 -7.40
N GLU A 171 16.71 -18.45 -8.72
CA GLU A 171 16.99 -17.14 -9.35
C GLU A 171 15.84 -16.14 -9.17
N THR A 172 14.60 -16.64 -9.10
CA THR A 172 13.42 -15.82 -8.81
C THR A 172 13.44 -15.32 -7.37
N VAL A 173 13.66 -16.20 -6.39
CA VAL A 173 13.59 -15.84 -4.96
C VAL A 173 14.86 -15.23 -4.39
N TRP A 174 16.00 -15.46 -5.02
CA TRP A 174 17.31 -14.93 -4.63
C TRP A 174 18.12 -14.45 -5.86
N PRO A 175 17.83 -13.25 -6.39
CA PRO A 175 18.38 -12.77 -7.66
C PRO A 175 19.88 -12.56 -7.69
N ALA A 176 20.52 -12.46 -6.51
CA ALA A 176 21.97 -12.41 -6.41
C ALA A 176 22.64 -13.62 -7.10
N LEU A 177 21.92 -14.73 -7.30
CA LEU A 177 22.40 -15.86 -8.10
C LEU A 177 22.65 -15.52 -9.58
N LEU A 178 21.95 -14.53 -10.13
CA LEU A 178 22.13 -14.11 -11.52
C LEU A 178 23.45 -13.35 -11.73
N THR A 179 23.97 -12.69 -10.69
CA THR A 179 25.19 -11.88 -10.77
C THR A 179 26.44 -12.63 -10.31
N THR A 180 26.27 -13.69 -9.53
CA THR A 180 27.37 -14.44 -8.90
C THR A 180 28.06 -15.46 -9.81
N GLY A 181 27.62 -15.62 -11.07
CA GLY A 181 28.37 -16.40 -12.07
C GLY A 181 28.56 -17.88 -11.74
N GLY A 182 27.68 -18.46 -10.92
CA GLY A 182 27.77 -19.87 -10.48
C GLY A 182 28.53 -20.10 -9.18
N VAL A 183 28.90 -19.04 -8.45
CA VAL A 183 29.38 -19.17 -7.06
C VAL A 183 28.27 -19.74 -6.18
N GLU A 184 28.62 -20.70 -5.33
CA GLU A 184 27.66 -21.30 -4.41
C GLU A 184 27.19 -20.32 -3.32
N MET A 185 25.94 -20.47 -2.89
CA MET A 185 25.39 -19.68 -1.79
C MET A 185 26.16 -19.90 -0.50
N THR A 186 26.57 -18.80 0.14
CA THR A 186 27.20 -18.80 1.46
C THR A 186 26.22 -19.26 2.55
N LYS A 187 26.73 -19.52 3.76
CA LYS A 187 25.87 -19.79 4.92
C LYS A 187 24.92 -18.62 5.19
N ALA A 188 25.40 -17.39 5.07
CA ALA A 188 24.62 -16.16 5.23
C ALA A 188 23.48 -16.08 4.22
N ASP A 189 23.74 -16.41 2.95
CA ASP A 189 22.72 -16.42 1.89
C ASP A 189 21.62 -17.44 2.18
N ARG A 190 22.02 -18.65 2.57
CA ARG A 190 21.05 -19.72 2.89
C ARG A 190 20.19 -19.34 4.09
N ARG A 191 20.79 -18.79 5.13
CA ARG A 191 20.09 -18.34 6.34
C ARG A 191 19.12 -17.20 6.05
N SER A 192 19.58 -16.18 5.32
CA SER A 192 18.75 -15.01 4.96
C SER A 192 17.58 -15.41 4.07
N LEU A 193 17.83 -16.20 3.01
CA LEU A 193 16.76 -16.71 2.15
C LEU A 193 15.78 -17.59 2.95
N TRP A 194 16.28 -18.43 3.86
CA TRP A 194 15.42 -19.29 4.67
C TRP A 194 14.47 -18.48 5.54
N ALA A 195 14.95 -17.44 6.23
CA ALA A 195 14.13 -16.53 7.02
C ALA A 195 13.09 -15.78 6.15
N LEU A 196 13.46 -15.37 4.94
CA LEU A 196 12.53 -14.75 3.99
C LEU A 196 11.43 -15.71 3.51
N LEU A 197 11.76 -16.99 3.28
CA LEU A 197 10.79 -18.01 2.89
C LEU A 197 9.85 -18.43 4.03
N LYS A 198 10.09 -18.01 5.27
CA LYS A 198 9.10 -18.16 6.36
C LYS A 198 8.03 -17.08 6.35
N GLN A 199 8.10 -16.14 5.42
CA GLN A 199 7.21 -15.00 5.33
C GLN A 199 6.33 -15.12 4.08
N PRO A 200 5.04 -15.44 4.21
CA PRO A 200 4.14 -15.62 3.07
C PRO A 200 4.07 -14.41 2.14
N GLU A 201 4.08 -13.18 2.69
CA GLU A 201 4.08 -11.94 1.89
C GLU A 201 5.32 -11.84 0.98
N PHE A 202 6.50 -12.26 1.48
CA PHE A 202 7.71 -12.28 0.66
C PHE A 202 7.56 -13.27 -0.50
N ILE A 203 7.15 -14.51 -0.23
CA ILE A 203 6.95 -15.53 -1.28
C ILE A 203 5.96 -15.03 -2.32
N LEU A 204 4.81 -14.51 -1.87
CA LEU A 204 3.77 -13.96 -2.73
C LEU A 204 4.31 -12.84 -3.63
N PHE A 205 5.00 -11.85 -3.06
CA PHE A 205 5.50 -10.69 -3.82
C PHE A 205 6.63 -11.06 -4.77
N ARG A 206 7.42 -12.08 -4.42
CA ARG A 206 8.56 -12.53 -5.21
C ARG A 206 8.18 -13.42 -6.38
N VAL A 207 7.22 -14.33 -6.16
CA VAL A 207 6.82 -15.34 -7.16
C VAL A 207 5.66 -14.83 -8.03
N LEU A 208 4.76 -13.99 -7.50
CA LEU A 208 3.59 -13.50 -8.22
C LEU A 208 3.61 -12.06 -8.77
N PRO A 209 4.75 -11.42 -9.13
CA PRO A 209 4.74 -10.08 -9.75
C PRO A 209 3.88 -9.95 -11.01
N LEU A 210 3.72 -11.05 -11.77
CA LEU A 210 2.93 -11.05 -13.01
C LEU A 210 1.44 -10.79 -12.80
N THR A 211 0.94 -10.96 -11.57
CA THR A 211 -0.43 -10.57 -11.19
C THR A 211 -0.68 -9.07 -11.36
N ARG A 212 0.39 -8.25 -11.32
CA ARG A 212 0.37 -6.78 -11.26
C ARG A 212 -0.33 -6.18 -10.04
N VAL A 213 -0.88 -7.00 -9.15
CA VAL A 213 -1.53 -6.54 -7.91
C VAL A 213 -0.57 -6.55 -6.71
N THR A 214 0.62 -7.14 -6.83
CA THR A 214 1.63 -7.14 -5.78
C THR A 214 2.64 -5.99 -5.95
N PRO A 215 3.27 -5.51 -4.86
CA PRO A 215 4.42 -4.65 -4.91
C PRO A 215 5.63 -5.36 -5.52
N LYS A 216 6.48 -4.62 -6.22
CA LYS A 216 7.79 -5.09 -6.64
C LYS A 216 8.72 -5.14 -5.44
N LEU A 217 9.48 -6.23 -5.31
CA LEU A 217 10.59 -6.31 -4.37
C LEU A 217 11.84 -5.71 -5.01
N VAL A 218 12.40 -4.69 -4.36
CA VAL A 218 13.61 -3.97 -4.79
C VAL A 218 14.86 -4.77 -4.42
N GLY A 219 14.87 -5.37 -3.22
CA GLY A 219 15.99 -6.14 -2.72
C GLY A 219 15.72 -6.68 -1.31
N THR A 220 16.76 -7.15 -0.64
CA THR A 220 16.70 -7.84 0.65
C THR A 220 17.94 -7.54 1.48
N CYS A 221 17.77 -7.57 2.80
CA CYS A 221 18.88 -7.66 3.73
C CYS A 221 18.49 -8.55 4.91
N GLY A 222 19.14 -9.71 5.04
CA GLY A 222 18.81 -10.69 6.06
C GLY A 222 17.37 -11.19 5.95
N HIS A 223 16.62 -11.13 7.05
CA HIS A 223 15.20 -11.47 7.13
C HIS A 223 14.27 -10.37 6.62
N MET A 224 14.80 -9.18 6.33
CA MET A 224 14.02 -8.04 5.85
C MET A 224 14.05 -7.96 4.33
N TYR A 225 12.90 -7.64 3.73
CA TYR A 225 12.78 -7.38 2.30
C TYR A 225 12.36 -5.94 2.04
N GLN A 226 12.90 -5.37 0.97
CA GLN A 226 12.58 -4.02 0.52
C GLN A 226 11.51 -4.06 -0.58
N THR A 227 10.41 -3.33 -0.39
CA THR A 227 9.40 -3.12 -1.43
C THR A 227 9.62 -1.79 -2.16
N GLU A 228 9.07 -1.66 -3.36
CA GLU A 228 8.94 -0.34 -4.01
C GLU A 228 8.18 0.62 -3.08
N SER A 229 8.45 1.92 -3.21
CA SER A 229 7.75 2.94 -2.43
C SER A 229 6.30 3.07 -2.91
N LEU A 230 5.37 2.85 -2.00
CA LEU A 230 3.93 2.95 -2.25
C LEU A 230 3.32 4.05 -1.39
N VAL A 231 2.41 4.81 -1.98
CA VAL A 231 1.60 5.77 -1.24
C VAL A 231 0.37 5.03 -0.72
N ALA A 232 0.26 4.90 0.61
CA ALA A 232 -0.88 4.26 1.24
C ALA A 232 -2.20 4.90 0.81
N PHE A 233 -3.12 4.09 0.30
CA PHE A 233 -4.39 4.56 -0.19
C PHE A 233 -5.35 4.76 0.99
N LYS A 234 -5.46 6.01 1.45
CA LYS A 234 -6.41 6.39 2.51
C LYS A 234 -7.60 7.11 1.90
N MET A 235 -8.81 6.64 2.18
CA MET A 235 -10.03 7.32 1.75
C MET A 235 -10.20 8.66 2.50
N LYS A 236 -9.82 9.76 1.85
CA LYS A 236 -10.07 11.16 2.24
C LYS A 236 -11.30 11.76 1.53
N GLY A 237 -11.83 12.86 2.08
CA GLY A 237 -13.06 13.50 1.60
C GLY A 237 -13.05 13.93 0.13
N TYR A 238 -11.91 14.37 -0.40
CA TYR A 238 -11.77 14.82 -1.79
C TYR A 238 -11.86 13.68 -2.83
N TYR A 239 -11.75 12.40 -2.43
CA TYR A 239 -11.91 11.27 -3.35
C TYR A 239 -13.36 11.07 -3.82
N THR A 240 -14.32 11.82 -3.31
CA THR A 240 -15.71 11.85 -3.82
C THR A 240 -15.76 12.10 -5.32
N ASN A 241 -14.90 12.99 -5.85
CA ASN A 241 -14.81 13.28 -7.28
C ASN A 241 -14.13 12.17 -8.10
N LEU A 242 -13.42 11.26 -7.44
CA LEU A 242 -12.69 10.15 -8.05
C LEU A 242 -13.35 8.78 -7.83
N LYS A 243 -14.50 8.71 -7.14
CA LYS A 243 -15.17 7.45 -6.76
C LYS A 243 -15.40 6.50 -7.94
N ALA A 244 -15.78 7.04 -9.10
CA ALA A 244 -16.01 6.24 -10.30
C ALA A 244 -14.71 5.62 -10.84
N LYS A 245 -13.58 6.33 -10.74
CA LYS A 245 -12.27 5.81 -11.15
C LYS A 245 -11.78 4.78 -10.14
N ILE A 246 -11.85 5.09 -8.85
CA ILE A 246 -11.49 4.14 -7.77
C ILE A 246 -12.27 2.84 -7.92
N LEU A 247 -13.57 2.90 -8.22
CA LEU A 247 -14.40 1.73 -8.50
C LEU A 247 -13.83 0.84 -9.61
N VAL A 248 -13.48 1.44 -10.75
CA VAL A 248 -12.93 0.70 -11.90
C VAL A 248 -11.66 -0.03 -11.50
N HIS A 249 -10.80 0.58 -10.69
CA HIS A 249 -9.54 -0.03 -10.27
C HIS A 249 -9.71 -1.08 -9.20
N VAL A 250 -10.53 -0.83 -8.18
CA VAL A 250 -10.86 -1.83 -7.15
C VAL A 250 -11.49 -3.08 -7.80
N MET A 251 -12.45 -2.90 -8.69
CA MET A 251 -13.08 -4.03 -9.39
C MET A 251 -12.18 -4.63 -10.47
N GLY A 252 -11.25 -3.86 -11.02
CA GLY A 252 -10.17 -4.36 -11.89
C GLY A 252 -9.18 -5.24 -11.13
N THR A 253 -8.80 -4.86 -9.90
CA THR A 253 -8.00 -5.70 -8.99
C THR A 253 -8.74 -7.00 -8.67
N LEU A 254 -10.04 -6.94 -8.34
CA LEU A 254 -10.87 -8.14 -8.16
C LEU A 254 -10.82 -9.05 -9.39
N LYS A 255 -10.93 -8.48 -10.60
CA LYS A 255 -10.87 -9.23 -11.84
C LYS A 255 -9.49 -9.87 -12.05
N LEU A 256 -8.40 -9.18 -11.73
CA LEU A 256 -7.04 -9.73 -11.78
C LEU A 256 -6.86 -10.89 -10.79
N LEU A 257 -7.41 -10.79 -9.57
CA LEU A 257 -7.38 -11.90 -8.60
C LEU A 257 -8.15 -13.12 -9.10
N TYR A 258 -9.29 -12.88 -9.76
CA TYR A 258 -10.14 -13.94 -10.31
C TYR A 258 -9.52 -14.66 -11.51
N GLU A 259 -8.81 -13.94 -12.39
CA GLU A 259 -8.16 -14.50 -13.58
C GLU A 259 -6.69 -14.91 -13.33
N PHE A 260 -6.23 -14.88 -12.08
CA PHE A 260 -4.85 -15.26 -11.77
C PHE A 260 -4.65 -16.77 -11.91
N LEU A 261 -4.01 -17.17 -13.01
CA LEU A 261 -3.78 -18.57 -13.38
C LEU A 261 -5.08 -19.40 -13.30
N ASP A 262 -5.01 -20.72 -13.45
CA ASP A 262 -6.12 -21.60 -13.10
C ASP A 262 -6.26 -21.76 -11.56
N GLU A 263 -5.70 -20.82 -10.78
CA GLU A 263 -5.54 -20.87 -9.33
C GLU A 263 -5.83 -19.49 -8.69
N PRO A 264 -7.10 -19.03 -8.66
CA PRO A 264 -7.45 -17.65 -8.32
C PRO A 264 -7.01 -17.21 -6.92
N LEU A 265 -6.52 -15.98 -6.81
CA LEU A 265 -6.11 -15.41 -5.52
C LEU A 265 -7.31 -15.04 -4.66
N GLN A 266 -7.27 -15.45 -3.40
CA GLN A 266 -8.26 -15.20 -2.37
C GLN A 266 -7.70 -14.15 -1.41
N TRP A 267 -8.37 -13.00 -1.31
CA TRP A 267 -7.95 -11.94 -0.39
C TRP A 267 -8.88 -11.93 0.82
N CYS A 268 -8.26 -12.14 1.99
CA CYS A 268 -8.93 -12.29 3.27
C CYS A 268 -8.71 -11.10 4.20
N ASP A 269 -8.13 -9.99 3.73
CA ASP A 269 -8.07 -8.74 4.51
C ASP A 269 -8.33 -7.52 3.62
N VAL A 270 -9.54 -7.45 3.09
CA VAL A 270 -9.98 -6.46 2.11
C VAL A 270 -10.29 -5.14 2.82
N ARG A 271 -9.36 -4.19 2.73
CA ARG A 271 -9.53 -2.81 3.22
C ARG A 271 -8.75 -1.84 2.33
N PHE A 272 -9.22 -0.58 2.25
CA PHE A 272 -8.50 0.47 1.53
C PHE A 272 -7.09 0.72 2.08
N ASP A 273 -6.92 0.62 3.40
CA ASP A 273 -5.64 0.88 4.06
C ASP A 273 -4.55 -0.16 3.70
N ASN A 274 -4.96 -1.34 3.22
CA ASN A 274 -4.07 -2.39 2.74
C ASN A 274 -3.73 -2.21 1.24
N LEU A 275 -4.21 -1.14 0.61
CA LEU A 275 -3.98 -0.82 -0.81
C LEU A 275 -3.03 0.37 -0.93
N GLY A 276 -2.18 0.33 -1.95
CA GLY A 276 -1.20 1.36 -2.23
C GLY A 276 -1.24 1.79 -3.68
N LEU A 277 -0.82 3.03 -3.90
CA LEU A 277 -0.54 3.58 -5.22
C LEU A 277 0.96 3.56 -5.48
N SER A 278 1.39 3.01 -6.61
CA SER A 278 2.81 3.09 -7.00
C SER A 278 3.26 4.54 -7.16
N ALA A 279 4.50 4.83 -6.75
CA ALA A 279 5.09 6.16 -6.98
C ALA A 279 5.34 6.40 -8.48
N ASP A 280 5.73 5.38 -9.23
CA ASP A 280 6.09 5.50 -10.63
C ASP A 280 4.89 5.35 -11.58
N TYR A 281 4.99 6.03 -12.73
CA TYR A 281 4.02 5.90 -13.82
C TYR A 281 4.31 4.65 -14.69
N PRO A 282 3.26 3.97 -15.20
CA PRO A 282 1.87 4.24 -14.90
C PRO A 282 1.51 3.84 -13.46
N LYS A 283 0.72 4.68 -12.78
CA LYS A 283 0.31 4.44 -11.39
C LYS A 283 -0.42 3.10 -11.30
N ARG A 284 -0.13 2.28 -10.30
CA ARG A 284 -0.77 0.98 -10.09
C ARG A 284 -1.43 0.93 -8.73
N PHE A 285 -2.57 0.24 -8.68
CA PHE A 285 -3.27 -0.07 -7.45
C PHE A 285 -2.83 -1.45 -6.99
N VAL A 286 -2.08 -1.51 -5.89
CA VAL A 286 -1.42 -2.73 -5.42
C VAL A 286 -1.82 -3.07 -3.99
N LEU A 287 -1.78 -4.36 -3.64
CA LEU A 287 -1.93 -4.88 -2.30
C LEU A 287 -0.65 -4.60 -1.53
N MET A 288 -0.61 -3.54 -0.73
CA MET A 288 0.55 -3.25 0.12
C MET A 288 0.75 -4.29 1.20
N ASP A 289 -0.33 -4.96 1.60
CA ASP A 289 -0.35 -6.00 2.60
C ASP A 289 -0.81 -7.31 1.97
N GLY A 290 0.12 -8.28 1.89
CA GLY A 290 -0.07 -9.58 1.28
C GLY A 290 -0.24 -10.73 2.28
N ASP A 291 -0.20 -10.48 3.59
CA ASP A 291 -0.16 -11.52 4.62
C ASP A 291 -1.40 -12.44 4.59
N MET A 292 -2.54 -11.89 4.16
CA MET A 292 -3.82 -12.57 4.06
C MET A 292 -4.29 -12.70 2.59
N VAL A 293 -3.36 -12.89 1.67
CA VAL A 293 -3.63 -13.22 0.26
C VAL A 293 -3.12 -14.63 -0.01
N TYR A 294 -4.02 -15.49 -0.45
CA TYR A 294 -3.73 -16.92 -0.64
C TYR A 294 -4.12 -17.37 -2.04
N THR A 295 -3.50 -18.42 -2.55
CA THR A 295 -4.12 -19.18 -3.63
C THR A 295 -5.37 -19.91 -3.11
N LYS A 296 -6.30 -20.28 -4.00
CA LYS A 296 -7.53 -20.98 -3.63
C LYS A 296 -7.23 -22.28 -2.87
N SER A 297 -6.26 -23.04 -3.36
CA SER A 297 -5.78 -24.31 -2.83
C SER A 297 -5.10 -24.12 -1.47
N LYS A 298 -4.26 -23.08 -1.31
CA LYS A 298 -3.68 -22.74 0.00
C LYS A 298 -4.76 -22.39 1.02
N LEU A 299 -5.68 -21.47 0.68
CA LEU A 299 -6.76 -21.10 1.59
C LEU A 299 -7.63 -22.31 1.96
N ASN A 300 -7.93 -23.16 0.97
CA ASN A 300 -8.69 -24.39 1.22
C ASN A 300 -7.96 -25.31 2.20
N SER A 301 -6.63 -25.43 2.11
CA SER A 301 -5.84 -26.24 3.06
C SER A 301 -5.77 -25.64 4.48
N LEU A 302 -5.97 -24.32 4.62
CA LEU A 302 -6.01 -23.65 5.93
C LEU A 302 -7.38 -23.73 6.60
N LEU A 303 -8.45 -23.86 5.81
CA LEU A 303 -9.83 -23.94 6.30
C LEU A 303 -10.30 -25.40 6.40
N SER A 304 -10.29 -26.14 5.29
CA SER A 304 -10.95 -27.45 5.20
C SER A 304 -10.33 -28.46 6.15
N GLY A 305 -11.18 -29.09 6.98
CA GLY A 305 -10.76 -30.10 7.95
C GLY A 305 -10.28 -29.54 9.29
N ARG A 306 -10.19 -28.21 9.45
CA ARG A 306 -9.93 -27.57 10.75
C ARG A 306 -11.09 -27.86 11.72
N PRO A 307 -10.85 -28.32 12.96
CA PRO A 307 -11.91 -28.50 13.95
C PRO A 307 -12.65 -27.19 14.25
N CYS A 308 -13.97 -27.25 14.43
CA CYS A 308 -14.83 -26.12 14.74
C CYS A 308 -16.03 -26.54 15.58
N GLU A 309 -16.62 -25.60 16.31
CA GLU A 309 -17.92 -25.74 16.96
C GLU A 309 -18.99 -24.90 16.26
N THR A 310 -18.59 -23.75 15.71
CA THR A 310 -19.45 -22.80 15.03
C THR A 310 -18.81 -22.29 13.75
N ASP A 311 -19.63 -21.69 12.86
CA ASP A 311 -19.13 -21.03 11.65
C ASP A 311 -18.11 -19.91 11.95
N ASP A 312 -18.13 -19.33 13.15
CA ASP A 312 -17.21 -18.27 13.54
C ASP A 312 -15.78 -18.78 13.75
N ASP A 313 -15.61 -20.07 14.07
CA ASP A 313 -14.30 -20.72 14.16
C ASP A 313 -13.66 -20.92 12.78
N CYS A 314 -14.49 -20.91 11.73
CA CYS A 314 -14.11 -21.14 10.33
C CYS A 314 -13.85 -19.83 9.59
N LYS A 315 -13.09 -18.92 10.22
CA LYS A 315 -12.74 -17.61 9.66
C LYS A 315 -11.24 -17.40 9.58
N ILE A 316 -10.81 -16.84 8.45
CA ILE A 316 -9.48 -16.25 8.26
C ILE A 316 -9.74 -14.84 7.73
N GLY A 317 -9.63 -13.84 8.60
CA GLY A 317 -10.00 -12.46 8.27
C GLY A 317 -11.42 -12.37 7.67
N ASP A 318 -11.51 -11.87 6.45
CA ASP A 318 -12.75 -11.71 5.67
C ASP A 318 -13.20 -12.99 4.93
N CYS A 319 -12.39 -14.04 4.95
CA CYS A 319 -12.74 -15.32 4.35
C CYS A 319 -13.49 -16.18 5.38
N THR A 320 -14.74 -16.51 5.08
CA THR A 320 -15.62 -17.28 5.97
C THR A 320 -15.93 -18.64 5.36
N ALA A 321 -15.96 -19.69 6.18
CA ALA A 321 -16.41 -21.03 5.82
C ALA A 321 -17.51 -21.49 6.80
N ARG A 322 -18.08 -22.67 6.56
CA ARG A 322 -19.10 -23.28 7.43
C ARG A 322 -18.49 -24.35 8.31
N CYS A 323 -18.94 -24.45 9.55
CA CYS A 323 -18.70 -25.62 10.37
C CYS A 323 -19.67 -26.72 9.93
N THR A 324 -19.12 -27.83 9.45
CA THR A 324 -19.91 -28.96 8.97
C THR A 324 -20.45 -29.80 10.12
N ALA A 325 -21.38 -30.72 9.83
CA ALA A 325 -21.92 -31.64 10.82
C ALA A 325 -20.84 -32.53 11.48
N ASP A 326 -19.70 -32.73 10.80
CA ASP A 326 -18.56 -33.50 11.29
C ASP A 326 -17.62 -32.68 12.21
N MET A 327 -18.06 -31.49 12.65
CA MET A 327 -17.29 -30.57 13.52
C MET A 327 -15.96 -30.14 12.89
N VAL A 328 -15.94 -30.03 11.56
CA VAL A 328 -14.81 -29.52 10.79
C VAL A 328 -15.24 -28.43 9.82
N CYS A 329 -14.36 -27.47 9.56
CA CYS A 329 -14.61 -26.39 8.63
C CYS A 329 -14.65 -26.90 7.18
N SER A 330 -15.55 -26.32 6.39
CA SER A 330 -15.63 -26.48 4.94
C SER A 330 -14.58 -25.63 4.21
N SER A 331 -14.58 -25.71 2.87
CA SER A 331 -13.94 -24.68 2.05
C SER A 331 -14.62 -23.32 2.23
N ARG A 332 -13.94 -22.24 1.79
CA ARG A 332 -14.49 -20.87 1.80
C ARG A 332 -15.90 -20.83 1.20
N SER A 333 -16.81 -20.19 1.92
CA SER A 333 -18.24 -20.08 1.60
C SER A 333 -18.61 -18.73 0.96
N ASN A 334 -17.91 -17.64 1.29
CA ASN A 334 -18.09 -16.34 0.65
C ASN A 334 -17.09 -16.12 -0.49
N GLY A 335 -17.39 -15.22 -1.42
CA GLY A 335 -16.49 -14.89 -2.55
C GLY A 335 -15.74 -13.57 -2.40
N ASN A 336 -14.61 -13.38 -3.10
CA ASN A 336 -13.96 -12.07 -3.19
C ASN A 336 -14.92 -10.98 -3.69
N LEU A 337 -15.82 -11.30 -4.62
CA LEU A 337 -16.80 -10.32 -5.13
C LEU A 337 -17.67 -9.77 -4.01
N GLU A 338 -18.21 -10.64 -3.15
CA GLU A 338 -19.07 -10.23 -2.03
C GLU A 338 -18.29 -9.34 -1.05
N VAL A 339 -17.07 -9.76 -0.68
CA VAL A 339 -16.22 -9.00 0.24
C VAL A 339 -15.82 -7.64 -0.34
N PHE A 340 -15.46 -7.56 -1.62
CA PHE A 340 -15.15 -6.29 -2.29
C PHE A 340 -16.36 -5.36 -2.32
N CYS A 341 -17.53 -5.91 -2.65
CA CYS A 341 -18.76 -5.16 -2.71
C CYS A 341 -19.12 -4.58 -1.34
N ASP A 342 -19.03 -5.40 -0.29
CA ASP A 342 -19.32 -4.99 1.08
C ASP A 342 -18.30 -3.98 1.63
N LYS A 343 -17.01 -4.32 1.59
CA LYS A 343 -15.97 -3.56 2.31
C LYS A 343 -15.44 -2.36 1.54
N LEU A 344 -15.52 -2.35 0.20
CA LEU A 344 -14.96 -1.29 -0.64
C LEU A 344 -16.04 -0.53 -1.42
N VAL A 345 -16.85 -1.22 -2.22
CA VAL A 345 -17.81 -0.57 -3.13
C VAL A 345 -18.93 0.14 -2.37
N ASN A 346 -19.51 -0.51 -1.36
CA ASN A 346 -20.54 0.11 -0.52
C ASN A 346 -20.00 1.32 0.25
N LYS A 347 -18.71 1.35 0.63
CA LYS A 347 -18.10 2.55 1.23
C LYS A 347 -17.99 3.73 0.25
N LEU A 348 -17.86 3.46 -1.05
CA LEU A 348 -17.75 4.48 -2.09
C LEU A 348 -19.11 5.00 -2.59
N PHE A 349 -20.12 4.13 -2.64
CA PHE A 349 -21.41 4.44 -3.29
C PHE A 349 -22.63 4.24 -2.40
N ALA A 350 -22.48 3.72 -1.18
CA ALA A 350 -23.59 3.35 -0.30
C ALA A 350 -24.65 2.52 -1.07
N ASN A 351 -25.89 3.02 -1.11
CA ASN A 351 -26.99 2.41 -1.85
C ASN A 351 -27.20 3.00 -3.25
N GLN A 352 -26.37 3.95 -3.69
CA GLN A 352 -26.45 4.52 -5.03
C GLN A 352 -25.88 3.54 -6.06
N TRP A 353 -26.68 3.13 -7.02
CA TRP A 353 -26.20 2.32 -8.14
C TRP A 353 -26.95 2.64 -9.43
N SER A 354 -26.34 2.25 -10.55
CA SER A 354 -26.91 2.44 -11.88
C SER A 354 -26.80 1.15 -12.67
N LYS A 355 -27.89 0.76 -13.34
CA LYS A 355 -27.93 -0.39 -14.27
C LYS A 355 -26.94 -0.24 -15.43
N ASN A 356 -26.54 1.01 -15.75
CA ASN A 356 -25.60 1.29 -16.83
C ASN A 356 -24.13 1.11 -16.39
N ASN A 357 -23.86 1.01 -15.10
CA ASN A 357 -22.52 0.81 -14.57
C ASN A 357 -22.30 -0.68 -14.24
N LYS A 358 -21.64 -1.41 -15.15
CA LYS A 358 -21.37 -2.85 -15.01
C LYS A 358 -20.66 -3.22 -13.71
N TYR A 359 -19.78 -2.35 -13.18
CA TYR A 359 -19.07 -2.58 -11.92
C TYR A 359 -20.01 -2.55 -10.72
N LEU A 360 -20.96 -1.59 -10.67
CA LEU A 360 -21.96 -1.53 -9.60
C LEU A 360 -23.01 -2.63 -9.74
N VAL A 361 -23.40 -2.95 -10.98
CA VAL A 361 -24.29 -4.09 -11.28
C VAL A 361 -23.68 -5.39 -10.78
N ALA A 362 -22.37 -5.59 -10.98
CA ALA A 362 -21.66 -6.75 -10.47
C ALA A 362 -21.75 -6.92 -8.95
N CYS A 363 -22.11 -5.89 -8.17
CA CYS A 363 -22.34 -6.01 -6.71
C CYS A 363 -23.81 -6.23 -6.31
N ARG A 364 -24.76 -5.90 -7.18
CA ARG A 364 -26.20 -5.89 -6.85
C ARG A 364 -27.00 -6.97 -7.56
N ASP A 365 -26.48 -7.51 -8.64
CA ASP A 365 -27.17 -8.52 -9.43
C ASP A 365 -27.15 -9.89 -8.73
N THR A 366 -28.33 -10.34 -8.29
CA THR A 366 -28.54 -11.67 -7.68
C THR A 366 -29.11 -12.70 -8.65
N GLY A 367 -29.51 -12.28 -9.86
CA GLY A 367 -30.11 -13.16 -10.87
C GLY A 367 -29.08 -13.90 -11.72
N ARG A 368 -27.84 -13.39 -11.81
CA ARG A 368 -26.72 -14.03 -12.52
C ARG A 368 -25.71 -14.63 -11.55
N ASN A 369 -25.05 -15.70 -11.98
CA ASN A 369 -23.98 -16.30 -11.19
C ASN A 369 -22.74 -15.38 -11.13
N VAL A 370 -21.89 -15.61 -10.13
CA VAL A 370 -20.70 -14.78 -9.86
C VAL A 370 -19.73 -14.74 -11.04
N THR A 371 -19.51 -15.88 -11.70
CA THR A 371 -18.62 -15.97 -12.87
C THR A 371 -19.10 -15.09 -14.03
N GLN A 372 -20.40 -15.11 -14.35
CA GLN A 372 -20.98 -14.25 -15.38
C GLN A 372 -20.79 -12.77 -15.05
N ARG A 373 -21.02 -12.38 -13.78
CA ARG A 373 -20.82 -11.01 -13.30
C ARG A 373 -19.36 -10.57 -13.42
N LEU A 374 -18.40 -11.43 -13.07
CA LEU A 374 -16.96 -11.14 -13.16
C LEU A 374 -16.46 -11.09 -14.60
N ASN A 375 -17.03 -11.88 -15.51
CA ASN A 375 -16.64 -11.87 -16.94
C ASN A 375 -17.01 -10.58 -17.67
N GLU A 376 -17.97 -9.80 -17.15
CA GLU A 376 -18.31 -8.50 -17.71
C GLU A 376 -17.40 -7.35 -17.25
N LEU A 377 -16.58 -7.59 -16.22
CA LEU A 377 -15.63 -6.61 -15.72
C LEU A 377 -14.43 -6.53 -16.65
N ARG A 378 -13.88 -5.32 -16.82
CA ARG A 378 -12.64 -5.13 -17.56
C ARG A 378 -11.45 -5.33 -16.64
N LEU A 379 -10.44 -6.03 -17.13
CA LEU A 379 -9.11 -6.01 -16.55
C LEU A 379 -8.58 -4.58 -16.54
N THR A 380 -8.24 -4.09 -15.34
CA THR A 380 -7.69 -2.74 -15.18
C THR A 380 -6.42 -2.83 -14.36
N TRP A 381 -5.27 -2.67 -15.01
CA TRP A 381 -3.95 -2.90 -14.43
C TRP A 381 -3.13 -1.61 -14.22
N SER A 382 -3.61 -0.46 -14.68
CA SER A 382 -2.95 0.84 -14.50
C SER A 382 -3.93 2.01 -14.36
N TRP A 383 -3.69 2.88 -13.37
CA TRP A 383 -4.25 4.23 -13.28
C TRP A 383 -3.59 5.10 -14.36
N ASN A 384 -4.31 5.36 -15.45
CA ASN A 384 -3.92 6.35 -16.44
C ASN A 384 -4.57 7.69 -16.08
N LEU A 385 -3.99 8.42 -15.12
CA LEU A 385 -4.39 9.79 -14.81
C LEU A 385 -3.14 10.67 -14.70
N PRO A 386 -3.06 11.80 -15.42
CA PRO A 386 -2.01 12.80 -15.23
C PRO A 386 -2.12 13.57 -13.90
N ASP A 387 -3.28 13.53 -13.24
CA ASP A 387 -3.66 14.50 -12.18
C ASP A 387 -3.50 13.98 -10.73
N VAL A 388 -2.69 12.94 -10.48
CA VAL A 388 -2.45 12.40 -9.12
C VAL A 388 -0.97 12.24 -8.80
#